data_AF-A0AAU0MTR1-F1
#
_entry.id   AF-A0AAU0MTR1-F1
#
_cell.length_a   1.000
_cell.length_b   1.000
_cell.length_c   1.000
_cell.angle_alpha   90.00
_cell.angle_beta   90.00
_cell.angle_gamma   90.00
#
_symmetry.space_group_name_H-M   'P 1'
#
loop_
_entity.id
_entity.type
_entity.pdbx_description
1 polymer ?
#
loop_
_entity_poly.entity_id
_entity_poly.type
_entity_poly.pdbx_seq_one_letter_code
_entity_poly.pdbx_strand_id
1 'polypeptide(L)'
;MDFNPKYKYKAMLGSRIELDPDSRQIFLKSRDGRKRVFKYEEIVEWKHKWLQGDRYRTDHHRLWFVVRDLDNPLWIVSFSKPDSAEEWEARLKAAMAEPAS
;
A
#
# COMPACT_ATOMS: atom_id res chain seq x y z
N MET A 1 0.39 17.47 12.60
CA MET A 1 -0.94 16.83 12.52
C MET A 1 -0.78 15.36 12.87
N ASP A 2 -1.31 14.94 14.02
CA ASP A 2 -1.38 13.53 14.40
C ASP A 2 -2.53 12.86 13.66
N PHE A 3 -2.20 12.12 12.60
CA PHE A 3 -3.14 11.39 11.77
C PHE A 3 -3.53 10.08 12.47
N ASN A 4 -4.71 10.05 13.10
CA ASN A 4 -5.26 8.86 13.75
C ASN A 4 -6.54 8.39 13.04
N PRO A 5 -6.43 7.55 12.00
CA PRO A 5 -7.60 7.13 11.23
C PRO A 5 -8.46 6.20 12.05
N LYS A 6 -9.73 6.59 12.28
CA LYS A 6 -10.76 5.76 12.95
C LYS A 6 -10.96 4.39 12.27
N TYR A 7 -10.64 4.29 10.97
CA TYR A 7 -10.76 3.08 10.17
C TYR A 7 -9.48 2.82 9.39
N LYS A 8 -8.92 1.62 9.56
CA LYS A 8 -7.69 1.18 8.92
C LYS A 8 -7.94 -0.14 8.23
N TYR A 9 -7.71 -0.18 6.93
CA TYR A 9 -7.61 -1.44 6.22
C TYR A 9 -6.17 -1.96 6.31
N LYS A 10 -6.02 -3.15 6.86
CA LYS A 10 -4.75 -3.88 6.88
C LYS A 10 -4.87 -5.03 5.90
N ALA A 11 -4.11 -4.99 4.81
CA ALA A 11 -4.00 -6.15 3.94
C ALA A 11 -3.50 -7.34 4.77
N MET A 12 -4.25 -8.43 4.76
CA MET A 12 -3.89 -9.64 5.51
C MET A 12 -2.73 -10.36 4.83
N LEU A 13 -2.01 -11.18 5.61
CA LEU A 13 -0.98 -12.09 5.08
C LEU A 13 -1.57 -12.94 3.94
N GLY A 14 -0.99 -12.83 2.74
CA GLY A 14 -1.44 -13.53 1.53
C GLY A 14 -2.28 -12.70 0.55
N SER A 15 -2.52 -11.41 0.81
CA SER A 15 -3.06 -10.51 -0.22
C SER A 15 -2.01 -10.23 -1.31
N ARG A 16 -2.42 -10.30 -2.58
CA ARG A 16 -1.62 -9.86 -3.74
C ARG A 16 -1.94 -8.40 -4.02
N ILE A 17 -0.90 -7.61 -4.24
CA ILE A 17 -1.01 -6.21 -4.64
C ILE A 17 -0.33 -6.00 -5.98
N GLU A 18 -1.00 -5.29 -6.89
CA GLU A 18 -0.54 -5.07 -8.27
C GLU A 18 -0.75 -3.60 -8.64
N LEU A 19 0.25 -3.03 -9.32
CA LEU A 19 0.18 -1.70 -9.92
C LEU A 19 -0.18 -1.87 -11.39
N ASP A 20 -1.14 -1.09 -11.86
CA ASP A 20 -1.49 -0.95 -13.26
C ASP A 20 -1.21 0.51 -13.67
N PRO A 21 -0.01 0.79 -14.20
CA PRO A 21 0.38 2.14 -14.58
C PRO A 21 -0.46 2.68 -15.74
N ASP A 22 -0.87 1.82 -16.68
CA ASP A 22 -1.68 2.20 -17.86
C ASP A 22 -3.05 2.73 -17.43
N SER A 23 -3.75 1.99 -16.57
CA SER A 23 -5.05 2.43 -16.05
C SER A 23 -4.94 3.36 -14.83
N ARG A 24 -3.71 3.69 -14.40
CA ARG A 24 -3.37 4.43 -13.16
C ARG A 24 -4.10 3.88 -11.93
N GLN A 25 -4.06 2.56 -11.75
CA GLN A 25 -4.79 1.83 -10.73
C GLN A 25 -3.89 0.95 -9.85
N ILE A 26 -4.34 0.71 -8.62
CA ILE A 26 -3.77 -0.25 -7.69
C ILE A 26 -4.82 -1.31 -7.41
N PHE A 27 -4.48 -2.56 -7.70
CA PHE A 27 -5.30 -3.72 -7.39
C PHE A 27 -4.81 -4.38 -6.11
N LEU A 28 -5.73 -4.59 -5.18
CA LEU A 28 -5.49 -5.47 -4.04
C LEU A 28 -6.46 -6.65 -4.10
N LYS A 29 -5.90 -7.85 -4.26
CA LYS A 29 -6.65 -9.10 -4.18
C LYS A 29 -6.32 -9.78 -2.86
N SER A 30 -7.28 -9.80 -1.97
CA SER A 30 -7.18 -10.52 -0.70
C SER A 30 -7.28 -12.03 -0.90
N ARG A 31 -6.73 -12.79 0.05
CA ARG A 31 -6.76 -14.26 0.04
C ARG A 31 -8.19 -14.82 0.03
N ASP A 32 -9.15 -14.10 0.64
CA ASP A 32 -10.58 -14.43 0.64
C ASP A 32 -11.29 -14.13 -0.70
N GLY A 33 -10.53 -13.74 -1.73
CA GLY A 33 -11.05 -13.39 -3.05
C GLY A 33 -11.57 -11.97 -3.17
N ARG A 34 -11.61 -11.18 -2.08
CA ARG A 34 -12.04 -9.78 -2.15
C ARG A 34 -11.03 -8.97 -2.95
N LYS A 35 -11.49 -8.37 -4.04
CA LYS A 35 -10.72 -7.42 -4.84
C LYS A 35 -11.12 -6.01 -4.45
N ARG A 36 -10.13 -5.14 -4.26
CA ARG A 36 -10.32 -3.68 -4.23
C ARG A 36 -9.43 -3.04 -5.29
N VAL A 37 -9.94 -1.96 -5.85
CA VAL A 37 -9.29 -1.18 -6.90
C VAL A 37 -9.25 0.25 -6.41
N PHE A 38 -8.10 0.89 -6.56
CA PHE A 38 -7.93 2.31 -6.25
C PHE A 38 -7.29 2.98 -7.44
N LYS A 39 -7.63 4.24 -7.66
CA LYS A 39 -6.94 5.06 -8.65
C LYS A 39 -5.84 5.87 -7.98
N TYR A 40 -4.80 6.18 -8.74
CA TYR A 40 -3.68 6.99 -8.25
C TYR A 40 -4.13 8.37 -7.76
N GLU A 41 -5.15 8.96 -8.39
CA GLU A 41 -5.75 10.24 -7.99
C GLU A 41 -6.37 10.24 -6.60
N GLU A 42 -6.71 9.06 -6.07
CA GLU A 42 -7.28 8.90 -4.73
C GLU A 42 -6.20 8.85 -3.65
N ILE A 43 -4.93 8.66 -4.01
CA ILE A 43 -3.80 8.58 -3.08
C ILE A 43 -3.33 9.99 -2.76
N VAL A 44 -3.49 10.39 -1.50
CA VAL A 44 -3.10 11.71 -1.01
C VAL A 44 -1.66 11.70 -0.51
N GLU A 45 -1.25 10.62 0.15
CA GLU A 45 0.08 10.47 0.74
C GLU A 45 0.43 8.97 0.84
N TRP A 46 1.73 8.62 0.80
CA TRP A 46 2.17 7.31 1.28
C TRP A 46 3.47 7.40 2.09
N LYS A 47 3.68 6.42 2.99
CA LYS A 47 4.89 6.29 3.80
C LYS A 47 5.39 4.87 3.81
N HIS A 48 6.70 4.71 3.61
CA HIS A 48 7.40 3.48 3.89
C HIS A 48 7.90 3.49 5.34
N LYS A 49 7.54 2.48 6.13
CA LYS A 49 8.07 2.25 7.47
C LYS A 49 8.69 0.87 7.58
N TRP A 50 9.93 0.85 8.06
CA TRP A 50 10.59 -0.34 8.56
C TRP A 50 10.09 -0.61 9.98
N LEU A 51 9.55 -1.80 10.20
CA LEU A 51 9.12 -2.25 11.52
C LEU A 51 10.00 -3.42 11.91
N GLN A 52 10.96 -3.14 12.78
CA GLN A 52 11.82 -4.15 13.35
C GLN A 52 10.96 -5.09 14.22
N GLY A 53 11.08 -6.39 13.98
CA GLY A 53 10.42 -7.39 14.82
C GLY A 53 11.24 -7.62 16.10
N ASP A 54 10.58 -7.65 17.26
CA ASP A 54 11.23 -8.15 18.48
C ASP A 54 11.60 -9.63 18.32
N ARG A 55 12.77 -10.04 18.86
CA ARG A 55 13.45 -11.36 19.04
C ARG A 55 12.96 -12.65 18.33
N TYR A 56 11.69 -12.76 17.95
CA TYR A 56 11.04 -13.87 17.26
C TYR A 56 10.15 -13.44 16.06
N ARG A 57 9.99 -12.14 15.79
CA ARG A 57 9.25 -11.62 14.65
C ARG A 57 10.22 -11.22 13.54
N THR A 58 9.95 -11.72 12.34
CA THR A 58 10.64 -11.31 11.12
C THR A 58 10.47 -9.80 10.92
N ASP A 59 11.50 -9.11 10.45
CA ASP A 59 11.37 -7.70 10.08
C ASP A 59 10.26 -7.53 9.05
N HIS A 60 9.41 -6.53 9.29
CA HIS A 60 8.28 -6.24 8.43
C HIS A 60 8.44 -4.88 7.78
N HIS A 61 8.30 -4.84 6.46
CA HIS A 61 8.31 -3.61 5.70
C HIS A 61 6.87 -3.24 5.40
N ARG A 62 6.47 -2.02 5.77
CA ARG A 62 5.09 -1.58 5.55
C ARG A 62 5.04 -0.34 4.68
N LEU A 63 4.21 -0.40 3.65
CA LEU A 63 3.77 0.76 2.91
C LEU A 63 2.39 1.18 3.44
N TRP A 64 2.29 2.43 3.86
CA TRP A 64 1.10 3.06 4.40
C TRP A 64 0.60 4.02 3.34
N PHE A 65 -0.62 3.83 2.85
CA PHE A 65 -1.29 4.68 1.87
C PHE A 65 -2.38 5.45 2.58
N VAL A 66 -2.36 6.77 2.43
CA VAL A 66 -3.46 7.64 2.80
C VAL A 66 -4.26 7.89 1.54
N VAL A 67 -5.49 7.40 1.51
CA VAL A 67 -6.43 7.57 0.40
C VAL A 67 -7.51 8.58 0.78
N ARG A 68 -8.07 9.28 -0.21
CA ARG A 68 -9.14 10.27 -0.05
C ARG A 68 -10.49 9.65 0.33
N ASP A 69 -10.59 8.31 0.35
CA ASP A 69 -11.77 7.57 0.83
C ASP A 69 -12.09 7.93 2.29
N LEU A 70 -13.29 8.48 2.52
CA LEU A 70 -13.74 8.95 3.83
C LEU A 70 -14.04 7.80 4.81
N ASP A 71 -14.37 6.61 4.30
CA ASP A 71 -14.72 5.46 5.12
C ASP A 71 -13.48 4.68 5.58
N ASN A 72 -12.42 4.64 4.77
CA ASN A 72 -11.17 3.92 5.10
C ASN A 72 -9.94 4.66 4.58
N PRO A 73 -9.58 5.80 5.18
CA PRO A 73 -8.55 6.68 4.64
C PRO A 73 -7.13 6.12 4.79
N LEU A 74 -6.91 5.09 5.62
CA LEU A 74 -5.59 4.49 5.81
C LEU A 74 -5.54 3.03 5.39
N TRP A 75 -4.62 2.76 4.49
CA TRP A 75 -4.34 1.45 3.92
C TRP A 75 -2.93 1.03 4.23
N ILE A 76 -2.74 -0.18 4.76
CA ILE A 76 -1.41 -0.66 5.10
C ILE A 76 -1.15 -2.01 4.47
N VAL A 77 -0.12 -2.02 3.63
CA VAL A 77 0.40 -3.20 2.96
C VAL A 77 1.66 -3.61 3.69
N SER A 78 1.75 -4.89 4.07
CA SER A 78 2.93 -5.44 4.74
C SER A 78 3.62 -6.41 3.79
N PHE A 79 4.91 -6.20 3.58
CA PHE A 79 5.79 -7.06 2.82
C PHE A 79 6.61 -7.91 3.80
N SER A 80 6.76 -9.19 3.48
CA SER A 80 7.58 -10.13 4.24
C SER A 80 9.06 -10.08 3.83
N LYS A 81 9.40 -9.33 2.76
CA LYS A 81 10.76 -9.15 2.26
C LYS A 81 11.05 -7.66 2.05
N PRO A 82 12.24 -7.16 2.46
CA PRO A 82 12.66 -5.76 2.27
C PRO A 82 12.62 -5.33 0.81
N ASP A 83 13.30 -6.10 -0.05
CA ASP A 83 13.50 -5.78 -1.46
C ASP A 83 12.16 -5.63 -2.20
N SER A 84 11.16 -6.42 -1.80
CA SER A 84 9.82 -6.34 -2.38
C SER A 84 9.10 -5.05 -2.02
N ALA A 85 9.31 -4.48 -0.83
CA ALA A 85 8.72 -3.21 -0.45
C ALA A 85 9.38 -2.04 -1.17
N GLU A 86 10.71 -2.06 -1.30
CA GLU A 86 11.48 -1.03 -1.99
C GLU A 86 11.22 -1.03 -3.49
N GLU A 87 11.22 -2.20 -4.14
CA GLU A 87 10.88 -2.34 -5.55
C GLU A 87 9.47 -1.80 -5.83
N TRP A 88 8.52 -2.13 -4.96
CA TRP A 88 7.14 -1.70 -5.13
C TRP A 88 6.99 -0.18 -4.93
N GLU A 89 7.67 0.39 -3.93
CA GLU A 89 7.70 1.84 -3.74
C GLU A 89 8.34 2.57 -4.94
N ALA A 90 9.42 2.03 -5.50
CA ALA A 90 10.07 2.60 -6.68
C ALA A 90 9.13 2.58 -7.91
N ARG A 91 8.41 1.46 -8.13
CA ARG A 91 7.42 1.36 -9.21
C ARG A 91 6.26 2.33 -9.03
N LEU A 92 5.76 2.50 -7.81
CA LEU A 92 4.73 3.51 -7.52
C LEU A 92 5.24 4.93 -7.82
N LYS A 93 6.45 5.27 -7.37
CA LYS A 93 7.06 6.59 -7.65
C LYS A 93 7.18 6.85 -9.14
N ALA A 94 7.66 5.87 -9.91
CA ALA A 94 7.75 5.96 -11.37
C ALA A 94 6.36 6.20 -12.00
N ALA A 95 5.39 5.35 -11.65
CA ALA A 95 4.05 5.42 -12.23
C ALA A 95 3.27 6.70 -11.83
N MET A 96 3.58 7.29 -10.67
CA MET A 96 3.01 8.57 -10.24
C MET A 96 3.67 9.77 -10.92
N ALA A 97 4.94 9.66 -11.29
CA ALA A 97 5.71 10.72 -11.96
C ALA A 97 5.39 10.84 -13.46
N GLU A 98 4.94 9.74 -14.09
CA GLU A 98 4.52 9.77 -15.49
C GLU A 98 3.19 10.53 -15.65
N PRO A 99 3.12 11.54 -16.52
CA PRO A 99 1.85 12.18 -16.87
C PRO A 99 0.96 11.16 -17.58
N ALA A 100 -0.34 11.17 -17.27
CA ALA A 100 -1.30 10.35 -18.01
C ALA A 100 -1.20 10.69 -19.51
N SER A 101 -0.81 9.72 -20.33
CA SER A 101 -0.76 9.85 -21.79
C SER A 101 -2.16 9.77 -22.39
#